data_AF-A0A5B7J4X4-F1
#
_entry.id   AF-A0A5B7J4X4-F1
#
_cell.length_a   1.000
_cell.length_b   1.000
_cell.length_c   1.000
_cell.angle_alpha   90.00
_cell.angle_beta   90.00
_cell.angle_gamma   90.00
#
_symmetry.space_group_name_H-M   'P 1'
#
loop_
_entity.id
_entity.type
_entity.pdbx_description
1 polymer ?
#
loop_
_entity_poly.entity_id
_entity_poly.type
_entity_poly.pdbx_seq_one_letter_code
_entity_poly.pdbx_strand_id
1 'polypeptide(L)'
;MSGFRSLGEEEPVEFECKVSDKGLEATVVTGPSGADCRGSHRRPMSKKRFRKIRCYNCGEFANHIAAKCTMGPQPKRCHYCKSEDHLIAECSQRPEKVSTWFYR
;
A
#
# COMPACT_ATOMS: atom_id res chain seq x y z
N MET A 1 -5.98 3.58 18.60
CA MET A 1 -6.42 4.08 17.27
C MET A 1 -5.24 4.61 16.45
N SER A 2 -4.70 3.80 15.54
CA SER A 2 -3.72 4.23 14.52
C SER A 2 -4.43 4.48 13.19
N GLY A 3 -4.21 5.64 12.55
CA GLY A 3 -4.77 5.96 11.23
C GLY A 3 -5.59 7.25 11.20
N PHE A 4 -6.28 7.49 10.07
CA PHE A 4 -7.18 8.64 9.89
C PHE A 4 -8.44 8.44 10.74
N ARG A 5 -8.76 9.42 11.59
CA ARG A 5 -9.93 9.38 12.48
C ARG A 5 -11.14 9.98 11.76
N SER A 6 -12.19 9.19 11.59
CA SER A 6 -13.45 9.63 11.00
C SER A 6 -14.63 8.92 11.68
N LEU A 7 -15.84 9.47 11.49
CA LEU A 7 -17.11 8.84 11.84
C LEU A 7 -17.88 8.51 10.56
N GLY A 8 -18.60 7.39 10.56
CA GLY A 8 -19.57 7.05 9.54
C GLY A 8 -20.88 7.82 9.72
N GLU A 9 -21.63 7.95 8.62
CA GLU A 9 -23.02 8.42 8.68
C GLU A 9 -23.86 7.39 9.44
N GLU A 10 -24.70 7.85 10.37
CA GLU A 10 -25.55 7.02 11.25
C GLU A 10 -24.77 5.99 12.08
N GLU A 11 -23.48 6.19 12.32
CA GLU A 11 -22.68 5.31 13.16
C GLU A 11 -23.04 5.51 14.65
N PRO A 12 -23.46 4.46 15.38
CA PRO A 12 -23.73 4.58 16.80
C PRO A 12 -22.42 4.80 17.58
N VAL A 13 -22.41 5.81 18.44
CA VAL A 13 -21.26 6.20 19.25
C VAL A 13 -21.68 6.54 20.67
N GLU A 14 -20.74 6.39 21.60
CA GLU A 14 -20.79 6.94 22.94
C GLU A 14 -19.86 8.16 23.00
N PHE A 15 -20.29 9.23 23.68
CA PHE A 15 -19.47 10.44 23.77
C PHE A 15 -19.65 11.18 25.10
N GLU A 16 -18.59 11.88 25.53
CA GLU A 16 -18.63 12.82 26.64
C GLU A 16 -18.75 14.25 26.09
N CYS A 17 -19.74 15.02 26.55
CA CYS A 17 -19.97 16.39 26.10
C CYS A 17 -19.64 17.44 27.18
N LYS A 18 -19.16 18.61 26.73
CA LYS A 18 -18.92 19.79 27.57
C LYS A 18 -19.54 21.03 26.91
N VAL A 19 -19.95 22.00 27.72
CA VAL A 19 -20.42 23.29 27.22
C VAL A 19 -19.20 24.13 26.84
N SER A 20 -19.19 24.63 25.60
CA SER A 20 -18.20 25.56 25.07
C SER A 20 -18.89 26.86 24.65
N ASP A 21 -18.10 27.87 24.30
CA ASP A 21 -18.59 29.14 23.75
C ASP A 21 -19.40 28.97 22.45
N LYS A 22 -19.27 27.82 21.78
CA LYS A 22 -19.97 27.47 20.54
C LYS A 22 -21.10 26.45 20.76
N GLY A 23 -21.45 26.14 22.01
CA GLY A 23 -22.45 25.14 22.37
C GLY A 23 -21.85 23.83 22.87
N LEU A 24 -22.60 22.73 22.78
CA LEU A 24 -22.16 21.42 23.26
C LEU A 24 -21.08 20.84 22.34
N GLU A 25 -19.94 20.52 22.92
CA GLU A 25 -18.80 19.92 22.23
C GLU A 25 -18.53 18.51 22.77
N ALA A 26 -18.42 17.53 21.87
CA ALA A 26 -17.99 16.18 22.23
C ALA A 26 -16.47 16.14 22.40
N THR A 27 -16.01 15.77 23.58
CA THR A 27 -14.58 15.77 23.96
C THR A 27 -13.92 14.41 23.80
N VAL A 28 -14.69 13.35 24.01
CA VAL A 28 -14.27 11.96 23.81
C VAL A 28 -15.38 11.27 23.04
N VAL A 29 -15.02 10.54 21.98
CA VAL A 29 -15.97 9.80 21.13
C VAL A 29 -15.44 8.38 20.94
N THR A 30 -16.26 7.40 21.26
CA THR A 30 -15.97 5.96 21.13
C THR A 30 -17.15 5.24 20.47
N GLY A 31 -16.92 4.02 20.00
CA GLY A 31 -18.02 3.12 19.65
C GLY A 31 -18.76 2.63 20.91
N PRO A 32 -19.87 1.89 20.73
CA PRO A 32 -20.65 1.34 21.84
C PRO A 32 -19.76 0.48 22.75
N SER A 33 -19.97 0.61 24.06
CA SER A 33 -19.17 -0.10 25.08
C SER A 33 -17.66 0.18 24.99
N GLY A 34 -17.27 1.39 24.57
CA GLY A 34 -15.87 1.80 24.47
C GLY A 34 -15.08 1.19 23.31
N ALA A 35 -15.75 0.62 22.31
CA ALA A 35 -15.10 0.08 21.11
C ALA A 35 -14.45 1.18 20.24
N ASP A 36 -13.59 0.78 19.29
CA ASP A 36 -13.08 1.70 18.27
C ASP A 36 -14.20 2.14 17.32
N CYS A 37 -14.21 3.43 16.91
CA CYS A 37 -15.11 3.91 15.86
C CYS A 37 -14.80 3.23 14.51
N ARG A 38 -15.85 2.83 13.79
CA ARG A 38 -15.80 2.21 12.45
C ARG A 38 -15.27 3.20 11.41
N GLY A 39 -15.77 4.43 11.45
CA GLY A 39 -15.41 5.50 10.53
C GLY A 39 -16.06 5.40 9.15
N SER A 40 -15.81 6.43 8.34
CA SER A 40 -16.47 6.62 7.05
C SER A 40 -16.08 5.57 5.99
N HIS A 41 -17.05 5.23 5.13
CA HIS A 41 -16.81 4.40 3.94
C HIS A 41 -15.88 5.07 2.90
N ARG A 42 -15.79 6.41 2.94
CA ARG A 42 -14.90 7.20 2.08
C ARG A 42 -13.47 7.13 2.58
N ARG A 43 -12.76 6.09 2.19
CA ARG A 43 -11.30 6.05 2.35
C ARG A 43 -10.67 6.91 1.24
N PRO A 44 -9.75 7.84 1.56
CA PRO A 44 -9.02 8.55 0.52
C PRO A 44 -8.27 7.51 -0.31
N MET A 45 -8.75 7.29 -1.53
CA MET A 45 -8.07 6.44 -2.50
C MET A 45 -6.70 7.06 -2.71
N SER A 46 -5.66 6.41 -2.20
CA SER A 46 -4.29 6.79 -2.51
C SER A 46 -4.21 6.82 -4.02
N LYS A 47 -4.04 8.01 -4.62
CA LYS A 47 -3.87 8.16 -6.06
C LYS A 47 -2.81 7.14 -6.45
N LYS A 48 -3.17 6.18 -7.31
CA LYS A 48 -2.23 5.17 -7.81
C LYS A 48 -1.09 5.94 -8.47
N ARG A 49 -0.03 6.21 -7.71
CA ARG A 49 1.22 6.71 -8.29
C ARG A 49 1.63 5.61 -9.23
N PHE A 50 1.62 5.88 -10.52
CA PHE A 50 2.21 5.01 -11.52
C PHE A 50 3.71 4.95 -11.19
N ARG A 51 4.08 4.01 -10.32
CA ARG A 51 5.48 3.75 -10.01
C ARG A 51 6.04 3.13 -11.27
N LYS A 52 7.10 3.72 -11.82
CA LYS A 52 7.86 3.10 -12.91
C LYS A 52 8.31 1.73 -12.41
N ILE A 53 7.85 0.68 -13.09
CA ILE A 53 8.22 -0.70 -12.81
C ILE A 53 9.14 -1.19 -13.92
N ARG A 54 10.03 -2.12 -13.60
CA ARG A 54 10.85 -2.76 -14.62
C ARG A 54 9.98 -3.79 -15.36
N CYS A 55 9.80 -3.60 -16.67
CA CYS A 55 9.11 -4.57 -17.51
C CYS A 55 10.02 -5.79 -17.76
N TYR A 56 9.52 -7.00 -17.52
CA TYR A 56 10.30 -8.24 -17.71
C TYR A 56 10.50 -8.66 -19.17
N ASN A 57 9.73 -8.08 -20.10
CA ASN A 57 9.91 -8.31 -21.53
C ASN A 57 11.03 -7.41 -22.10
N CYS A 58 10.86 -6.09 -22.03
CA CYS A 58 11.83 -5.14 -22.59
C CYS A 58 13.02 -4.80 -21.67
N GLY A 59 12.87 -4.97 -20.35
CA GLY A 59 13.88 -4.60 -19.36
C GLY A 59 13.83 -3.13 -18.90
N GLU A 60 13.02 -2.29 -19.53
CA GLU A 60 12.92 -0.86 -19.23
C GLU A 60 12.09 -0.54 -17.98
N PHE A 61 12.44 0.54 -17.30
CA PHE A 61 11.61 1.13 -16.24
C PHE A 61 10.47 1.94 -16.86
N ALA A 62 9.32 1.29 -17.02
CA ALA A 62 8.19 1.82 -17.75
C ALA A 62 6.91 1.84 -16.89
N ASN A 63 5.86 2.43 -17.46
CA ASN A 63 4.51 2.41 -16.89
C ASN A 63 3.70 1.18 -17.34
N HIS A 64 4.37 0.13 -17.84
CA HIS A 64 3.73 -1.09 -18.33
C HIS A 64 4.40 -2.35 -17.75
N ILE A 65 3.64 -3.44 -17.70
CA ILE A 65 4.12 -4.79 -17.39
C ILE A 65 4.42 -5.57 -18.68
N ALA A 66 5.13 -6.69 -18.59
CA ALA A 66 5.45 -7.55 -19.74
C ALA A 66 4.24 -7.89 -20.61
N ALA A 67 3.08 -8.18 -20.01
CA ALA A 67 1.84 -8.48 -20.72
C ALA A 67 1.26 -7.31 -21.54
N LYS A 68 1.68 -6.07 -21.25
CA LYS A 68 1.30 -4.85 -21.97
C LYS A 68 2.49 -4.21 -22.70
N CYS A 69 3.57 -4.96 -22.89
CA CYS A 69 4.73 -4.46 -23.62
C CYS A 69 4.40 -4.37 -25.11
N THR A 70 4.81 -3.28 -25.75
CA THR A 70 4.57 -3.05 -27.18
C THR A 70 5.52 -3.84 -28.07
N MET A 71 6.67 -4.26 -27.53
CA MET A 71 7.57 -5.17 -28.22
C MET A 71 7.01 -6.59 -28.17
N GLY A 72 7.28 -7.36 -29.24
CA GLY A 72 6.98 -8.79 -29.25
C GLY A 72 7.68 -9.55 -28.11
N PRO A 73 7.30 -10.80 -27.85
CA PRO A 73 7.91 -11.63 -26.82
C PRO A 73 9.43 -11.71 -27.00
N GLN A 74 10.17 -11.21 -26.01
CA GLN A 74 11.64 -11.26 -25.98
C GLN A 74 12.10 -12.58 -25.32
N PRO A 75 13.31 -13.06 -25.63
CA PRO A 75 13.90 -14.20 -24.96
C PRO A 75 13.96 -13.96 -23.45
N LYS A 76 13.70 -15.02 -22.67
CA LYS A 76 13.83 -14.95 -21.22
C LYS A 76 15.31 -14.77 -20.88
N ARG A 77 15.57 -13.89 -19.92
CA ARG A 77 16.92 -13.60 -19.43
C ARG A 77 16.91 -13.42 -17.93
N CYS A 78 18.05 -13.67 -17.31
CA CYS A 78 18.25 -13.42 -15.89
C CYS A 78 17.89 -11.97 -15.54
N HIS A 79 16.97 -11.80 -14.59
CA HIS A 79 16.51 -10.47 -14.19
C HIS A 79 17.59 -9.66 -13.45
N TYR A 80 18.62 -10.33 -12.93
CA TYR A 80 19.78 -9.74 -12.27
C TYR A 80 20.88 -9.36 -13.27
N CYS A 81 21.59 -10.34 -13.86
CA CYS A 81 22.76 -10.11 -14.72
C CYS A 81 22.48 -9.98 -16.22
N LYS A 82 21.24 -10.20 -16.67
CA LYS A 82 20.80 -10.10 -18.08
C LYS A 82 21.31 -11.18 -19.05
N SER A 83 22.04 -12.19 -18.60
CA SER A 83 22.38 -13.37 -19.43
C SER A 83 21.11 -14.12 -19.85
N GLU A 84 21.12 -14.65 -21.08
CA GLU A 84 20.05 -15.47 -21.65
C GLU A 84 20.22 -16.96 -21.31
N ASP A 85 21.37 -17.35 -20.78
CA ASP A 85 21.73 -18.75 -20.51
C ASP A 85 21.01 -19.32 -19.28
N HIS A 86 20.58 -18.45 -18.35
CA HIS A 86 19.99 -18.85 -17.08
C HIS A 86 18.92 -17.85 -16.60
N LEU A 87 18.11 -18.28 -15.64
CA LEU A 87 17.15 -17.43 -14.94
C LEU A 87 17.70 -16.95 -13.59
N ILE A 88 17.07 -15.96 -12.97
CA ILE A 88 17.53 -15.38 -11.68
C ILE A 88 17.62 -16.40 -10.52
N ALA A 89 17.00 -17.57 -10.65
CA ALA A 89 17.13 -18.66 -9.68
C ALA A 89 18.53 -19.30 -9.68
N GLU A 90 19.16 -19.36 -10.86
CA GLU A 90 20.46 -20.02 -11.10
C GLU A 90 21.60 -19.00 -11.26
N CYS A 91 21.32 -17.72 -10.99
CA CYS A 91 22.30 -16.66 -11.19
C CYS A 91 23.37 -16.66 -10.09
N SER A 92 24.59 -17.06 -10.45
CA SER A 92 25.76 -17.07 -9.57
C SER A 92 26.13 -15.69 -9.01
N GLN A 93 25.74 -14.62 -9.69
CA GLN A 93 26.00 -13.24 -9.27
C GLN A 93 24.94 -12.68 -8.30
N ARG A 94 23.87 -13.43 -8.03
CA ARG A 94 22.77 -12.96 -7.19
C ARG A 94 23.22 -12.89 -5.72
N PRO A 95 23.13 -11.71 -5.06
CA PRO A 95 23.42 -11.63 -3.63
C PRO A 95 22.37 -12.42 -2.84
N GLU A 96 22.82 -13.16 -1.83
CA GLU A 96 21.92 -13.81 -0.89
C GLU A 96 21.04 -12.75 -0.22
N LYS A 97 19.73 -12.99 -0.21
CA LYS A 97 18.79 -12.08 0.44
C LYS A 97 18.91 -12.29 1.94
N VAL A 98 19.73 -11.48 2.61
CA VAL A 98 19.69 -11.39 4.07
C VAL A 98 18.37 -10.73 4.45
N SER A 99 17.40 -11.53 4.86
CA SER A 99 16.12 -11.04 5.40
C SER A 99 16.36 -10.46 6.79
N THR A 100 16.86 -9.23 6.87
CA THR A 100 16.91 -8.49 8.13
C THR A 100 15.51 -7.96 8.44
N TRP A 101 14.69 -8.76 9.09
CA TRP A 101 13.50 -8.29 9.78
C TRP A 101 13.95 -7.59 11.06
N PHE A 102 14.22 -6.29 10.99
CA PHE A 102 14.27 -5.47 12.21
C PHE A 102 12.84 -5.23 12.66
N TYR A 103 12.42 -5.92 13.71
CA TYR A 103 11.28 -5.50 14.52
C TYR A 103 11.59 -4.10 15.05
N ARG A 104 10.79 -3.11 14.67
CA ARG A 104 10.82 -1.77 15.23
C ARG A 104 9.39 -1.35 15.54
#